data_AF-A0A2T6CQI8-F1
#
_entry.id   AF-A0A2T6CQI8-F1
#
_cell.length_a   1.000
_cell.length_b   1.000
_cell.length_c   1.000
_cell.angle_alpha   90.00
_cell.angle_beta   90.00
_cell.angle_gamma   90.00
#
_symmetry.space_group_name_H-M   'P 1'
#
loop_
_entity.id
_entity.type
_entity.pdbx_description
1 polymer ?
#
loop_
_entity_poly.entity_id
_entity_poly.type
_entity_poly.pdbx_seq_one_letter_code
_entity_poly.pdbx_strand_id
1 'polypeptide(L)'
;MKGLGISRRPASASAEEATTLALMRRWFFARKPDAGFVLTDFPATLLQAKVFDEWLDARHEALDGVLTAGADLDGAVAEHYRALGLLQQIDALVSSTAKSAEGCLA
;
A
#
# COMPACT_ATOMS: atom_id res chain seq x y z
N MET A 1 35.98 5.12 20.73
CA MET A 1 35.02 5.79 19.83
C MET A 1 34.49 4.76 18.85
N LYS A 2 33.25 4.26 19.05
CA LYS A 2 32.64 3.26 18.16
C LYS A 2 32.03 3.99 16.97
N GLY A 3 32.48 3.67 15.75
CA GLY A 3 32.01 4.30 14.52
C GLY A 3 30.51 4.06 14.31
N LEU A 4 29.79 5.13 13.98
CA LEU A 4 28.41 5.09 13.55
C LEU A 4 28.36 4.34 12.20
N GLY A 5 28.01 3.06 12.26
CA GLY A 5 27.78 2.24 11.08
C GLY A 5 26.55 2.75 10.35
N ILE A 6 26.75 3.53 9.29
CA ILE A 6 25.68 3.87 8.36
C ILE A 6 25.27 2.55 7.70
N SER A 7 24.13 2.00 8.10
CA SER A 7 23.48 0.89 7.41
C SER A 7 23.14 1.37 6.00
N ARG A 8 24.04 1.13 5.05
CA ARG A 8 23.85 1.51 3.65
C ARG A 8 23.01 0.42 3.00
N ARG A 9 21.80 0.78 2.54
CA ARG A 9 21.10 -0.07 1.57
C ARG A 9 21.98 -0.25 0.34
N PRO A 10 21.93 -1.42 -0.31
CA PRO A 10 22.63 -1.63 -1.57
C PRO A 10 22.16 -0.59 -2.60
N ALA A 11 23.11 0.00 -3.32
CA ALA A 11 22.84 1.07 -4.29
C ALA A 11 21.89 0.62 -5.42
N SER A 12 21.85 -0.68 -5.73
CA SER A 12 20.90 -1.26 -6.68
C SER A 12 19.45 -1.11 -6.22
N ALA A 13 19.15 -1.42 -4.95
CA ALA A 13 17.80 -1.31 -4.40
C ALA A 13 17.30 0.14 -4.40
N SER A 14 18.17 1.13 -4.14
CA SER A 14 17.74 2.53 -4.24
C SER A 14 17.53 3.00 -5.68
N ALA A 15 18.33 2.48 -6.62
CA ALA A 15 18.17 2.80 -8.04
C ALA A 15 16.86 2.19 -8.61
N GLU A 16 16.53 0.97 -8.20
CA GLU A 16 15.25 0.32 -8.53
C GLU A 16 14.08 1.11 -7.95
N GLU A 17 14.14 1.50 -6.67
CA GLU A 17 13.11 2.31 -6.01
C GLU A 17 12.89 3.66 -6.72
N ALA A 18 13.98 4.34 -7.11
CA ALA A 18 13.91 5.58 -7.88
C ALA A 18 13.29 5.36 -9.28
N THR A 19 13.61 4.24 -9.93
CA THR A 19 13.04 3.89 -11.24
C THR A 19 11.54 3.64 -11.13
N THR A 20 11.10 2.87 -10.13
CA THR A 20 9.68 2.63 -9.86
C THR A 20 8.93 3.93 -9.59
N LEU A 21 9.48 4.82 -8.75
CA LEU A 21 8.88 6.13 -8.50
C LEU A 21 8.80 6.98 -9.76
N ALA A 22 9.81 6.99 -10.62
CA ALA A 22 9.79 7.76 -11.87
C ALA A 22 8.68 7.25 -12.83
N LEU A 23 8.52 5.94 -12.93
CA LEU A 23 7.46 5.32 -13.75
C LEU A 23 6.07 5.62 -13.20
N MET A 24 5.87 5.41 -11.90
CA MET A 24 4.60 5.65 -11.23
C MET A 24 4.21 7.13 -11.26
N ARG A 25 5.18 8.04 -11.07
CA ARG A 25 4.96 9.49 -11.19
C ARG A 25 4.45 9.84 -12.58
N ARG A 26 5.13 9.36 -13.63
CA ARG A 26 4.73 9.64 -15.01
C ARG A 26 3.30 9.17 -15.29
N TRP A 27 2.95 7.96 -14.84
CA TRP A 27 1.58 7.45 -14.98
C TRP A 27 0.58 8.29 -14.18
N PHE A 28 0.86 8.57 -12.91
CA PHE A 28 -0.06 9.26 -12.01
C PHE A 28 -0.43 10.67 -12.51
N PHE A 29 0.54 11.41 -13.04
CA PHE A 29 0.29 12.75 -13.58
C PHE A 29 -0.31 12.74 -15.00
N ALA A 30 -0.20 11.63 -15.75
CA ALA A 30 -0.86 11.47 -17.05
C ALA A 30 -2.33 11.01 -16.93
N ARG A 31 -2.73 10.45 -15.78
CA ARG A 31 -4.09 9.99 -15.51
C ARG A 31 -5.10 11.15 -15.49
N LYS A 32 -6.30 10.90 -16.03
CA LYS A 32 -7.47 11.78 -15.93
C LYS A 32 -7.87 12.00 -14.45
N PRO A 33 -8.01 13.25 -13.97
CA PRO A 33 -8.30 13.56 -12.56
C PRO A 33 -9.55 12.85 -12.01
N ASP A 34 -10.64 12.84 -12.77
CA ASP A 34 -11.93 12.35 -12.28
C ASP A 34 -12.10 10.82 -12.39
N ALA A 35 -11.03 10.11 -12.77
CA ALA A 35 -11.03 8.65 -12.81
C ALA A 35 -10.40 8.11 -11.53
N GLY A 36 -11.17 7.35 -10.75
CA GLY A 36 -10.66 6.59 -9.61
C GLY A 36 -9.57 5.59 -10.03
N PHE A 37 -8.80 5.10 -9.05
CA PHE A 37 -7.73 4.15 -9.30
C PHE A 37 -7.63 3.12 -8.17
N VAL A 38 -6.99 1.99 -8.47
CA VAL A 38 -6.58 0.99 -7.49
C VAL A 38 -5.11 0.66 -7.79
N LEU A 39 -4.28 0.65 -6.75
CA LEU A 39 -2.87 0.26 -6.84
C LEU A 39 -2.66 -1.01 -6.03
N THR A 40 -1.98 -1.98 -6.63
CA THR A 40 -1.51 -3.19 -5.98
C THR A 40 0.01 -3.19 -5.99
N ASP A 41 0.64 -3.73 -4.94
CA ASP A 41 2.10 -3.78 -4.77
C ASP A 41 2.81 -2.41 -4.76
N PHE A 42 2.05 -1.31 -4.72
CA PHE A 42 2.55 0.05 -4.58
C PHE A 42 1.58 0.88 -3.71
N PRO A 43 2.08 1.65 -2.74
CA PRO A 43 3.48 1.75 -2.32
C PRO A 43 3.97 0.50 -1.56
N ALA A 44 5.18 0.02 -1.87
CA ALA A 44 5.81 -1.13 -1.21
C ALA A 44 6.79 -0.73 -0.09
N THR A 45 7.20 0.55 -0.06
CA THR A 45 8.13 1.08 0.95
C THR A 45 7.57 2.35 1.58
N LEU A 46 8.05 2.67 2.79
CA LEU A 46 7.66 3.92 3.46
C LEU A 46 8.06 5.17 2.66
N LEU A 47 9.19 5.13 1.94
CA LEU A 47 9.59 6.25 1.08
C LEU A 47 8.60 6.44 -0.06
N GLN A 48 8.20 5.33 -0.71
CA GLN A 48 7.21 5.38 -1.77
C GLN A 48 5.87 5.91 -1.28
N ALA A 49 5.40 5.46 -0.10
CA ALA A 49 4.15 5.94 0.50
C ALA A 49 4.19 7.47 0.73
N LYS A 50 5.25 7.97 1.36
CA LYS A 50 5.41 9.41 1.59
C LYS A 50 5.46 10.20 0.29
N VAL A 51 6.26 9.76 -0.68
CA VAL A 51 6.36 10.44 -1.98
C VAL A 51 5.01 10.41 -2.72
N PHE A 52 4.25 9.33 -2.59
CA PHE A 52 2.93 9.21 -3.19
C PHE A 52 1.91 10.17 -2.55
N ASP A 53 1.94 10.33 -1.23
CA ASP A 53 1.09 11.30 -0.52
C ASP A 53 1.35 12.74 -1.00
N GLU A 54 2.62 13.10 -1.26
CA GLU A 54 2.94 14.41 -1.85
C GLU A 54 2.37 14.59 -3.26
N TRP A 55 2.26 13.51 -4.04
CA TRP A 55 1.65 13.60 -5.38
C TRP A 55 0.13 13.77 -5.29
N LEU A 56 -0.50 13.11 -4.32
CA LEU A 56 -1.92 13.27 -4.02
C LEU A 56 -2.22 14.71 -3.60
N ASP A 57 -1.45 15.26 -2.66
CA ASP A 57 -1.57 16.66 -2.22
C ASP A 57 -1.40 17.65 -3.38
N ALA A 58 -0.36 17.46 -4.21
CA ALA A 58 -0.11 18.30 -5.38
C ALA A 58 -1.26 18.29 -6.42
N ARG A 59 -2.11 17.27 -6.40
CA ARG A 59 -3.30 17.17 -7.26
C ARG A 59 -4.61 17.47 -6.53
N HIS A 60 -4.55 17.77 -5.23
CA HIS A 60 -5.72 17.87 -4.36
C HIS A 60 -6.61 16.61 -4.40
N GLU A 61 -5.98 15.44 -4.50
CA GLU A 61 -6.63 14.14 -4.45
C GLU A 61 -6.37 13.47 -3.10
N ALA A 62 -7.24 12.56 -2.67
CA ALA A 62 -7.08 11.80 -1.44
C ALA A 62 -7.36 10.31 -1.69
N LEU A 63 -6.76 9.44 -0.89
CA LEU A 63 -7.10 8.02 -0.90
C LEU A 63 -8.41 7.80 -0.14
N ASP A 64 -9.31 7.01 -0.72
CA ASP A 64 -10.52 6.56 -0.03
C ASP A 64 -10.20 5.51 1.06
N GLY A 65 -9.11 4.76 0.88
CA GLY A 65 -8.65 3.77 1.84
C GLY A 65 -7.49 2.92 1.32
N VAL A 66 -6.83 2.22 2.23
CA VAL A 66 -5.77 1.25 1.96
C VAL A 66 -6.21 -0.10 2.50
N LEU A 67 -6.34 -1.07 1.60
CA LEU A 67 -6.85 -2.39 1.92
C LEU A 67 -5.69 -3.34 2.21
N THR A 68 -5.71 -4.02 3.36
CA THR A 68 -4.77 -5.09 3.67
C THR A 68 -5.51 -6.41 3.85
N ALA A 69 -4.99 -7.46 3.23
CA ALA A 69 -5.47 -8.82 3.42
C ALA A 69 -4.51 -9.56 4.37
N GLY A 70 -5.05 -10.14 5.45
CA GLY A 70 -4.28 -10.96 6.39
C GLY A 70 -3.39 -10.19 7.37
N ALA A 71 -2.33 -10.85 7.86
CA ALA A 71 -1.50 -10.41 8.97
C ALA A 71 -0.39 -9.38 8.61
N ASP A 72 -0.38 -8.83 7.39
CA ASP A 72 0.59 -7.81 6.93
C ASP A 72 0.33 -6.41 7.52
N LEU A 73 -0.09 -6.38 8.78
CA LEU A 73 -0.44 -5.17 9.52
C LEU A 73 0.80 -4.48 10.12
N ASP A 74 1.93 -5.17 10.22
CA ASP A 74 3.11 -4.70 10.96
C ASP A 74 4.18 -4.06 10.06
N GLY A 75 3.88 -3.83 8.78
CA GLY A 75 4.78 -3.15 7.86
C GLY A 75 4.77 -1.63 8.05
N ALA A 76 5.92 -0.97 7.85
CA ALA A 76 6.06 0.49 7.96
C ALA A 76 5.06 1.27 7.07
N VAL A 77 4.63 0.70 5.94
CA VAL A 77 3.58 1.28 5.08
C VAL A 77 2.20 1.16 5.72
N ALA A 78 1.86 0.00 6.27
CA ALA A 78 0.59 -0.22 6.96
C ALA A 78 0.48 0.67 8.21
N GLU A 79 1.56 0.81 8.99
CA GLU A 79 1.63 1.74 10.13
C GLU A 79 1.40 3.19 9.70
N HIS A 80 2.04 3.62 8.60
CA HIS A 80 1.89 4.97 8.06
C HIS A 80 0.44 5.28 7.69
N TYR A 81 -0.22 4.41 6.91
CA TYR A 81 -1.62 4.62 6.52
C TYR A 81 -2.61 4.36 7.66
N ARG A 82 -2.26 3.55 8.67
CA ARG A 82 -3.03 3.41 9.91
C ARG A 82 -3.02 4.71 10.71
N ALA A 83 -1.87 5.37 10.84
CA ALA A 83 -1.76 6.64 11.54
C ALA A 83 -2.60 7.75 10.89
N LEU A 84 -2.83 7.66 9.57
CA LEU A 84 -3.70 8.55 8.80
C LEU A 84 -5.19 8.15 8.86
N GLY A 85 -5.54 7.04 9.51
CA GLY A 85 -6.92 6.53 9.57
C GLY A 85 -7.45 5.94 8.26
N LEU A 86 -6.55 5.63 7.31
CA LEU A 86 -6.89 5.15 5.97
C LEU A 86 -6.84 3.62 5.85
N LEU A 87 -6.20 2.92 6.78
CA LEU A 87 -6.04 1.48 6.73
C LEU A 87 -7.36 0.76 7.06
N GLN A 88 -7.80 -0.10 6.15
CA GLN A 88 -8.97 -0.96 6.31
C GLN A 88 -8.55 -2.42 6.19
N GLN A 89 -8.84 -3.20 7.23
CA GLN A 89 -8.61 -4.63 7.22
C GLN A 89 -9.76 -5.31 6.50
N ILE A 90 -9.44 -5.99 5.39
CA ILE A 90 -10.37 -6.92 4.78
C ILE A 90 -10.07 -8.27 5.41
N ASP A 91 -10.82 -8.60 6.46
CA ASP A 91 -10.94 -9.98 6.89
C ASP A 91 -11.51 -10.74 5.71
N ALA A 92 -10.71 -11.66 5.16
CA ALA A 92 -11.12 -12.47 4.03
C ALA A 92 -12.53 -13.01 4.33
N LEU A 93 -13.48 -12.61 3.49
CA LEU A 93 -14.88 -13.03 3.53
C LEU A 93 -14.95 -14.50 3.08
N VAL A 94 -14.25 -15.37 3.81
CA VAL A 94 -14.10 -16.80 3.55
C VAL A 94 -14.36 -17.53 4.87
N SER A 95 -15.55 -17.37 5.42
CA SER A 95 -16.13 -18.37 6.35
C SER A 95 -17.62 -18.14 6.64
N SER A 96 -18.46 -17.94 5.62
CA SER A 96 -19.93 -17.90 5.87
C SER A 96 -20.79 -18.68 4.87
N THR A 97 -20.26 -19.14 3.73
CA THR A 97 -21.06 -19.95 2.79
C THR A 97 -20.98 -21.47 3.01
N ALA A 98 -20.36 -21.95 4.09
CA ALA A 98 -20.27 -23.37 4.40
C ALA A 98 -20.93 -23.73 5.76
N LYS A 99 -22.21 -23.39 5.94
CA LYS A 99 -23.05 -24.09 6.93
C LYS A 99 -24.54 -24.03 6.59
N SER A 100 -24.95 -24.63 5.48
CA SER A 100 -26.35 -25.02 5.28
C SER A 100 -26.46 -26.14 4.24
N ALA A 101 -25.99 -27.34 4.57
CA ALA A 101 -26.29 -28.56 3.82
C ALA A 101 -25.97 -29.84 4.61
N GLU A 102 -26.32 -29.93 5.90
CA GLU A 102 -26.36 -31.23 6.60
C GLU A 102 -27.67 -31.29 7.40
N GLY A 103 -28.75 -31.59 6.69
CA GLY A 103 -30.10 -31.65 7.22
C GLY A 103 -31.08 -32.20 6.20
N CYS A 104 -30.73 -33.30 5.53
CA CYS A 104 -31.69 -34.14 4.81
C CYS A 104 -31.07 -35.49 4.46
N LEU A 105 -31.13 -36.43 5.39
CA LEU A 105 -31.24 -37.84 5.04
C LEU A 105 -32.22 -38.47 6.03
N ALA A 106 -33.26 -39.03 5.44
CA ALA A 106 -34.43 -39.66 6.03
C ALA A 106 -34.07 -40.96 6.77
#